data_AF-A0AAW4MVG4-F1
#
_entry.id   AF-A0AAW4MVG4-F1
#
_cell.length_a   1.000
_cell.length_b   1.000
_cell.length_c   1.000
_cell.angle_alpha   90.00
_cell.angle_beta   90.00
_cell.angle_gamma   90.00
#
_symmetry.space_group_name_H-M   'P 1'
#
loop_
_entity.id
_entity.type
_entity.pdbx_description
1 polymer ?
#
loop_
_entity_poly.entity_id
_entity_poly.type
_entity_poly.pdbx_seq_one_letter_code
_entity_poly.pdbx_strand_id
1 'polypeptide(L)' 'MLLVIDIGNTNITIGVYKEDHLVGRFRMTTRMERTSDEYGLMLHSYL' A
#
# COMPACT_ATOMS: atom_id res chain seq x y z
N MET A 1 12.44 -8.72 1.98
CA MET A 1 11.55 -7.57 2.23
C MET A 1 10.13 -8.08 2.26
N LEU A 2 9.27 -7.52 3.09
CA LEU A 2 7.88 -7.92 3.27
C LEU A 2 6.98 -6.71 2.99
N LEU A 3 6.01 -6.86 2.09
CA LEU A 3 4.97 -5.86 1.87
C LEU A 3 3.76 -6.23 2.73
N VAL A 4 3.28 -5.30 3.53
CA VAL A 4 2.07 -5.44 4.34
C VAL A 4 1.04 -4.40 3.92
N ILE A 5 -0.23 -4.80 3.90
CA ILE A 5 -1.33 -3.93 3.50
C ILE A 5 -2.43 -4.03 4.56
N ASP A 6 -2.81 -2.87 5.09
CA ASP A 6 -3.91 -2.69 6.03
C ASP A 6 -5.04 -1.94 5.34
N ILE A 7 -6.18 -2.61 5.11
CA ILE A 7 -7.31 -2.08 4.34
C ILE A 7 -8.39 -1.60 5.31
N GLY A 8 -8.43 -0.29 5.55
CA GLY A 8 -9.50 0.35 6.34
C GLY A 8 -10.62 0.93 5.47
N ASN A 9 -11.73 1.30 6.09
CA ASN A 9 -12.89 1.89 5.39
C ASN A 9 -12.56 3.22 4.71
N THR A 10 -11.71 4.05 5.32
CA THR A 10 -11.37 5.38 4.78
C THR A 10 -10.03 5.38 4.07
N ASN A 11 -9.08 4.56 4.53
CA ASN A 11 -7.72 4.55 4.00
C ASN A 11 -7.14 3.15 4.00
N ILE A 12 -6.32 2.89 2.99
CA ILE A 12 -5.45 1.73 2.88
C ILE A 12 -4.04 2.19 3.24
N THR A 13 -3.40 1.50 4.18
CA THR A 13 -1.99 1.73 4.55
C THR A 13 -1.14 0.60 3.99
N ILE A 14 -0.03 0.95 3.36
CA ILE A 14 0.94 0.01 2.82
C ILE A 14 2.26 0.22 3.54
N GLY A 15 2.87 -0.87 4.02
CA GLY A 15 4.16 -0.87 4.69
C GLY A 15 5.15 -1.79 4.01
N VAL A 16 6.40 -1.37 3.92
CA VAL A 16 7.52 -2.19 3.43
C VAL A 16 8.46 -2.44 4.58
N TYR A 17 8.63 -3.70 4.94
CA TYR A 17 9.54 -4.14 6.00
C TYR A 17 10.80 -4.78 5.41
N LYS A 18 11.95 -4.45 6.00
CA LYS A 18 13.20 -5.18 5.84
C LYS A 18 13.53 -5.78 7.20
N GLU A 19 13.41 -7.11 7.30
CA GLU A 19 13.41 -7.81 8.59
C GLU A 19 12.33 -7.18 9.49
N ASP A 20 12.68 -6.75 10.70
CA ASP A 20 11.74 -6.15 11.65
C ASP A 20 11.65 -4.61 11.53
N HIS A 21 12.28 -4.02 10.51
CA HIS A 21 12.33 -2.56 10.33
C HIS A 21 11.37 -2.11 9.23
N LEU A 22 10.47 -1.18 9.56
CA LEU A 22 9.62 -0.49 8.58
C LEU A 22 10.48 0.51 7.77
N VAL A 23 10.74 0.19 6.51
CA VAL A 23 11.58 0.99 5.60
C VAL A 23 10.79 1.86 4.62
N GLY A 24 9.47 1.66 4.52
CA GLY A 24 8.60 2.49 3.69
C GLY A 24 7.15 2.43 4.18
N ARG A 25 6.45 3.56 4.12
CA ARG A 25 5.03 3.65 4.52
C ARG A 25 4.28 4.61 3.61
N PHE A 26 3.19 4.12 3.03
CA PHE A 26 2.33 4.87 2.12
C PHE A 26 0.87 4.72 2.52
N ARG A 27 0.05 5.71 2.19
CA ARG A 27 -1.38 5.70 2.48
C ARG A 27 -2.14 6.17 1.25
N MET A 28 -3.23 5.50 0.93
CA MET A 28 -4.16 5.91 -0.10
C MET A 28 -5.58 5.87 0.44
N THR A 29 -6.44 6.78 -0.04
CA THR A 29 -7.87 6.74 0.28
C THR A 29 -8.49 5.46 -0.25
N THR A 30 -9.32 4.79 0.57
CA THR A 30 -10.05 3.60 0.13
C THR A 30 -11.11 3.99 -0.89
N ARG A 31 -11.11 3.33 -2.04
CA ARG A 31 -12.12 3.50 -3.10
C ARG A 31 -12.48 2.12 -3.64
N MET A 32 -13.77 1.81 -3.64
CA MET A 32 -14.29 0.49 -4.05
C MET A 32 -14.09 0.21 -5.55
N GLU A 33 -14.12 1.27 -6.36
CA GLU A 33 -14.14 1.19 -7.82
C GLU A 33 -12.75 1.17 -8.48
N ARG A 34 -11.67 0.96 -7.70
CA ARG A 34 -10.33 0.86 -8.28
C ARG A 34 -10.07 -0.48 -8.95
N THR A 35 -9.43 -0.45 -10.11
CA THR A 35 -8.98 -1.65 -10.83
C THR A 35 -7.64 -2.15 -10.29
N SER A 36 -7.30 -3.41 -10.62
CA SER A 36 -5.97 -3.97 -10.31
C SER A 36 -4.83 -3.14 -10.89
N ASP A 37 -5.02 -2.58 -12.09
CA ASP A 37 -3.99 -1.81 -12.78
C ASP A 37 -3.75 -0.45 -12.10
N GLU A 38 -4.81 0.19 -11.59
CA GLU A 38 -4.68 1.41 -10.81
C GLU A 38 -3.92 1.17 -9.50
N TYR A 39 -4.24 0.06 -8.80
CA TYR A 39 -3.47 -0.34 -7.62
C TYR A 39 -2.01 -0.64 -7.96
N GLY A 40 -1.76 -1.32 -9.08
CA GLY A 40 -0.42 -1.63 -9.57
C GLY A 40 0.41 -0.38 -9.85
N LEU A 41 -0.15 0.58 -10.59
CA LEU A 41 0.48 1.88 -10.87
C LEU A 41 0.79 2.67 -9.60
N MET A 42 -0.16 2.71 -8.65
CA MET A 42 0.08 3.38 -7.38
C MET A 42 1.22 2.72 -6.60
N LEU A 43 1.20 1.39 -6.47
CA LEU A 43 2.28 0.66 -5.78
C LEU A 43 3.64 0.85 -6.45
N HIS A 44 3.70 0.80 -7.78
CA HIS A 44 4.94 1.04 -8.53
C HIS A 44 5.46 2.48 -8.38
N SER A 45 4.58 3.47 -8.13
CA SER A 45 5.03 4.85 -7.89
C SER A 45 5.67 5.05 -6.51
N TYR A 46 5.40 4.15 -5.57
CA TYR A 46 5.84 4.23 -4.18
C TYR A 46 7.01 3.31 -3.84
N LEU A 47 7.18 2.19 -4.55
CA LEU A 47 8.21 1.18 -4.35
C LEU A 47 9.39 1.38 -5.30
#